data_AF-A0A7Z9N6V3-F1
#
_entry.id   AF-A0A7Z9N6V3-F1
#
_cell.length_a   1.000
_cell.length_b   1.000
_cell.length_c   1.000
_cell.angle_alpha   90.00
_cell.angle_beta   90.00
_cell.angle_gamma   90.00
#
_symmetry.space_group_name_H-M   'P 1'
#
loop_
_entity.id
_entity.type
_entity.pdbx_description
1 polymer ?
#
loop_
_entity_poly.entity_id
_entity_poly.type
_entity_poly.pdbx_seq_one_letter_code
_entity_poly.pdbx_strand_id
1 'polypeptide(L)' 'MNLSIWKWIVILFWMGMASGIVIGLYLFFNIPDEIAGPLLFIGIGIAVSTALNYYREKDSTSVK' A
#
# COMPACT_ATOMS: atom_id res chain seq x y z
N MET A 1 -6.73 -17.13 4.18
CA MET A 1 -5.42 -16.62 4.63
C MET A 1 -5.65 -15.90 5.95
N ASN A 2 -5.19 -16.47 7.07
CA ASN A 2 -5.41 -15.85 8.38
C ASN A 2 -4.20 -14.95 8.66
N LEU A 3 -4.34 -13.66 8.37
CA LEU A 3 -3.28 -12.67 8.54
C LEU A 3 -3.17 -12.31 10.03
N SER A 4 -2.01 -12.57 10.62
CA SER A 4 -1.69 -12.11 11.97
C SER A 4 -1.77 -10.58 12.04
N ILE A 5 -2.14 -10.05 13.21
CA ILE A 5 -2.23 -8.61 13.49
C ILE A 5 -0.96 -7.85 13.09
N TRP A 6 0.21 -8.48 13.26
CA TRP A 6 1.50 -7.91 12.86
C TRP A 6 1.60 -7.67 11.35
N LYS A 7 1.07 -8.59 10.53
CA LYS A 7 1.06 -8.42 9.07
C LYS A 7 0.16 -7.26 8.66
N TRP A 8 -0.98 -7.09 9.35
CA TRP A 8 -1.87 -5.94 9.13
C TRP A 8 -1.23 -4.60 9.48
N ILE A 9 -0.45 -4.53 10.57
CA ILE A 9 0.29 -3.32 10.95
C ILE A 9 1.28 -2.93 9.84
N VAL A 10 2.02 -3.90 9.29
CA VAL A 10 2.97 -3.65 8.20
C VAL A 10 2.26 -3.21 6.91
N ILE A 11 1.11 -3.80 6.59
CA ILE A 11 0.27 -3.38 5.45
C ILE A 11 -0.16 -1.93 5.63
N LEU A 12 -0.70 -1.56 6.80
CA LEU A 12 -1.13 -0.19 7.10
C LEU A 12 0.02 0.80 7.06
N PHE A 13 1.21 0.41 7.53
CA PHE A 13 2.42 1.23 7.42
C PHE A 13 2.77 1.52 5.96
N TRP A 14 2.75 0.51 5.09
CA TRP A 14 3.05 0.70 3.66
C TRP A 14 1.98 1.52 2.92
N MET A 15 0.70 1.33 3.27
CA MET A 15 -0.37 2.19 2.76
C MET A 15 -0.17 3.65 3.16
N GLY A 16 0.22 3.89 4.41
CA GLY A 16 0.51 5.23 4.93
C GLY A 16 1.68 5.90 4.21
N MET A 17 2.77 5.15 3.98
CA MET A 17 3.92 5.63 3.20
C MET A 17 3.52 5.99 1.75
N ALA A 18 2.77 5.12 1.06
CA ALA A 18 2.33 5.37 -0.31
C ALA A 18 1.41 6.60 -0.40
N SER A 19 0.46 6.73 0.53
CA SER A 19 -0.42 7.90 0.64
C SER A 19 0.38 9.18 0.93
N GLY A 20 1.33 9.12 1.86
CA GLY A 20 2.19 10.24 2.21
C GLY A 20 3.03 10.75 1.04
N ILE A 21 3.53 9.86 0.18
CA ILE A 21 4.24 10.23 -1.05
C ILE A 21 3.31 10.96 -2.02
N VAL A 22 2.10 10.43 -2.27
CA VAL A 22 1.15 11.04 -3.20
C VAL A 22 0.67 12.40 -2.69
N ILE A 23 0.35 12.52 -1.41
CA ILE A 23 -0.05 13.80 -0.79
C ILE A 23 1.13 14.78 -0.79
N GLY A 24 2.34 14.33 -0.51
CA GLY A 24 3.54 15.16 -0.57
C GLY A 24 3.78 15.72 -1.97
N LEU A 25 3.63 14.88 -3.01
CA LEU A 25 3.71 15.31 -4.41
C LEU A 25 2.59 16.28 -4.77
N TYR A 26 1.36 16.01 -4.33
CA TYR A 26 0.22 16.91 -4.52
C TYR A 26 0.51 18.31 -3.97
N LEU A 27 0.98 18.41 -2.72
CA LEU A 27 1.26 19.68 -2.07
C LEU A 27 2.47 20.42 -2.67
N PHE A 28 3.53 19.68 -3.08
CA PHE A 28 4.75 20.29 -3.60
C PHE A 28 4.64 20.74 -5.06
N PHE A 29 3.93 19.95 -5.89
CA PHE A 29 3.77 20.20 -7.33
C PHE A 29 2.42 20.79 -7.72
N ASN A 30 1.51 20.99 -6.75
CA ASN A 30 0.17 21.54 -6.95
C ASN A 30 -0.60 20.77 -8.04
N ILE A 31 -0.59 19.44 -7.92
CA ILE A 31 -1.17 18.54 -8.91
C ILE A 31 -2.70 18.72 -8.92
N PRO A 32 -3.36 18.75 -10.08
CA PRO A 32 -4.82 18.85 -10.16
C PRO A 32 -5.54 17.71 -9.41
N ASP A 33 -6.65 18.02 -8.76
CA ASP A 33 -7.42 17.06 -7.96
C ASP A 33 -7.94 15.86 -8.77
N GLU A 34 -8.20 16.08 -10.07
CA GLU A 34 -8.64 15.04 -11.00
C GLU A 34 -7.59 13.93 -11.19
N ILE A 35 -6.32 14.25 -10.94
CA ILE A 35 -5.20 13.31 -11.06
C ILE A 35 -4.81 12.78 -9.68
N ALA A 36 -4.78 13.65 -8.68
CA ALA A 36 -4.33 13.32 -7.33
C ALA A 36 -5.19 12.23 -6.67
N GLY A 37 -6.52 12.32 -6.81
CA GLY A 37 -7.46 11.33 -6.26
C GLY A 37 -7.24 9.91 -6.81
N PRO A 38 -7.30 9.70 -8.15
CA PRO A 38 -6.99 8.40 -8.75
C PRO A 38 -5.59 7.90 -8.43
N LEU A 39 -4.59 8.79 -8.40
CA LEU A 39 -3.21 8.42 -8.07
C LEU A 39 -3.08 7.89 -6.63
N LEU A 40 -3.77 8.52 -5.68
CA LEU A 40 -3.81 8.08 -4.29
C LEU A 40 -4.48 6.70 -4.16
N PHE A 41 -5.61 6.50 -4.84
CA PHE A 41 -6.34 5.24 -4.83
C PHE A 41 -5.50 4.09 -5.42
N ILE A 42 -4.85 4.33 -6.57
CA ILE A 42 -3.97 3.35 -7.21
C ILE A 42 -2.75 3.06 -6.34
N GLY A 43 -2.11 4.10 -5.80
CA GLY A 43 -0.92 3.95 -4.95
C GLY A 43 -1.20 3.09 -3.71
N ILE A 44 -2.29 3.38 -3.01
CA ILE A 44 -2.72 2.58 -1.84
C ILE A 44 -3.09 1.16 -2.27
N GLY A 45 -3.85 1.00 -3.37
CA GLY A 45 -4.26 -0.31 -3.89
C GLY A 45 -3.08 -1.20 -4.25
N ILE A 46 -2.05 -0.65 -4.89
CA ILE A 46 -0.79 -1.36 -5.18
C ILE A 46 -0.07 -1.74 -3.88
N ALA A 47 0.05 -0.82 -2.92
CA ALA A 47 0.71 -1.10 -1.64
C ALA A 47 0.05 -2.26 -0.87
N VAL A 48 -1.28 -2.29 -0.81
CA VAL A 48 -2.02 -3.40 -0.19
C VAL A 48 -1.84 -4.70 -0.97
N SER A 49 -2.01 -4.65 -2.29
CA SER A 49 -1.96 -5.84 -3.15
C SER A 49 -0.58 -6.50 -3.12
N THR A 50 0.48 -5.69 -3.16
CA THR A 50 1.87 -6.16 -3.06
C THR A 50 2.16 -6.76 -1.70
N ALA A 51 1.77 -6.11 -0.60
CA ALA A 51 1.98 -6.61 0.74
C ALA A 51 1.20 -7.92 1.01
N LEU A 52 -0.05 -8.00 0.57
CA LEU A 52 -0.85 -9.23 0.66
C LEU A 52 -0.23 -10.36 -0.18
N ASN A 53 0.21 -10.07 -1.41
CA ASN A 53 0.83 -11.08 -2.25
C ASN A 53 2.15 -11.60 -1.66
N TYR A 54 2.97 -10.70 -1.09
CA TYR A 54 4.20 -11.06 -0.40
C TYR A 54 3.95 -12.02 0.76
N TYR A 55 2.95 -11.74 1.61
CA TYR A 55 2.61 -12.64 2.71
C TYR A 55 2.03 -13.97 2.23
N ARG A 56 1.23 -13.96 1.16
CA ARG A 56 0.71 -15.18 0.55
C ARG A 56 1.83 -16.10 0.08
N GLU A 57 2.81 -15.57 -0.64
CA GLU A 57 3.96 -16.34 -1.13
C GLU A 57 4.86 -16.85 -0.01
N LYS A 58 5.10 -16.01 1.02
CA LYS A 58 5.87 -16.40 2.20
C LYS A 58 5.19 -17.51 3.01
N ASP A 59 3.87 -17.43 3.18
CA ASP A 59 3.11 -18.50 3.85
C ASP A 59 3.11 -19.79 2.99
N SER A 60 3.13 -19.70 1.65
CA SER A 60 3.24 -20.86 0.76
C SER A 60 4.62 -21.53 0.75
N THR A 61 5.70 -20.79 1.00
CA THR A 61 7.08 -21.32 1.08
C THR A 61 7.42 -21.89 2.46
N SER A 62 6.74 -21.45 3.52
CA SER A 62 6.87 -21.99 4.88
C SER A 62 6.22 -23.39 5.07
N VAL A 63 5.45 -23.87 4.09
CA VAL A 63 4.75 -25.17 4.13
C VAL A 63 5.52 -26.27 3.37
N LYS A 64 6.66 -25.93 2.75
CA LYS A 64 7.62 -26.89 2.18
C LYS A 64 8.80 -27.10 3.14
#